data_AF-A0A091JF56-F1
#
_entry.id   AF-A0A091JF56-F1
#
_cell.length_a   1.000
_cell.length_b   1.000
_cell.length_c   1.000
_cell.angle_alpha   90.00
_cell.angle_beta   90.00
_cell.angle_gamma   90.00
#
_symmetry.space_group_name_H-M   'P 1'
#
loop_
_entity.id
_entity.type
_entity.pdbx_description
1 polymer ?
#
loop_
_entity_poly.entity_id
_entity_poly.type
_entity_poly.pdbx_seq_one_letter_code
_entity_poly.pdbx_strand_id
1 'polypeptide(L)'
;MVEVTVTPQSSLADRPVKVQVRGLSPSQPVTLRALLTDEHGERFQARAFFRADEAGEVDPERHAALGGSYAGVWPMGLFWFLQPDTLFRRLVKRDVAGSPFLVLLEVFDGFQVVTRPQDQ
;
A
#
# COMPACT_ATOMS: atom_id res chain seq x y z
N MET A 1 -12.34 6.94 -14.93
CA MET A 1 -10.87 7.01 -14.73
C MET A 1 -10.62 6.63 -13.29
N VAL A 2 -9.68 5.72 -13.03
CA VAL A 2 -9.35 5.32 -11.65
C VAL A 2 -8.41 6.36 -11.05
N GLU A 3 -8.72 6.80 -9.84
CA GLU A 3 -7.94 7.80 -9.09
C GLU A 3 -7.49 7.22 -7.75
N VAL A 4 -6.25 7.51 -7.36
CA VAL A 4 -5.68 7.16 -6.06
C VAL A 4 -5.31 8.45 -5.35
N THR A 5 -5.93 8.69 -4.19
CA THR A 5 -5.72 9.89 -3.39
C THR A 5 -5.12 9.54 -2.04
N VAL A 6 -4.09 10.29 -1.64
CA VAL A 6 -3.51 10.23 -0.29
C VAL A 6 -3.60 11.59 0.34
N THR A 7 -4.23 11.68 1.50
CA THR A 7 -4.41 12.95 2.22
C THR A 7 -3.91 12.83 3.66
N PRO A 8 -2.94 13.66 4.08
CA PRO A 8 -2.15 14.58 3.26
C PRO A 8 -1.15 13.82 2.34
N GLN A 9 -0.69 14.47 1.26
CA GLN A 9 0.31 13.91 0.34
C GLN A 9 1.71 13.76 0.98
N SER A 10 2.01 14.56 2.00
CA SER A 10 3.21 14.47 2.81
C SER A 10 2.84 14.53 4.28
N SER A 11 3.43 13.66 5.08
CA SER A 11 3.12 13.52 6.50
C SER A 11 4.36 13.05 7.26
N LEU A 12 4.36 13.26 8.58
CA LEU A 12 5.35 12.65 9.45
C LEU A 12 5.10 11.14 9.53
N ALA A 13 6.16 10.35 9.71
CA ALA A 13 6.08 8.88 9.70
C ALA A 13 5.16 8.30 10.80
N ASP A 14 4.93 9.04 11.88
CA ASP A 14 4.08 8.68 13.01
C ASP A 14 2.64 9.21 12.89
N ARG A 15 2.31 9.91 11.79
CA ARG A 15 1.00 10.52 11.58
C ARG A 15 0.20 9.72 10.54
N PRO A 16 -1.12 9.54 10.76
CA PRO A 16 -1.95 8.82 9.83
C PRO A 16 -2.07 9.59 8.52
N VAL A 17 -2.20 8.84 7.43
CA VAL A 17 -2.65 9.35 6.12
C VAL A 17 -3.89 8.58 5.70
N LYS A 18 -4.77 9.23 4.94
CA LYS A 18 -5.95 8.59 4.39
C LYS A 18 -5.70 8.21 2.94
N VAL A 19 -5.85 6.94 2.63
CA VAL A 19 -5.79 6.39 1.27
C VAL A 19 -7.20 6.17 0.76
N GLN A 20 -7.49 6.64 -0.45
CA GLN A 20 -8.75 6.35 -1.13
C GLN A 20 -8.48 6.00 -2.59
N VAL A 21 -9.25 5.05 -3.11
CA VAL A 21 -9.31 4.75 -4.54
C VAL A 21 -10.73 4.94 -5.02
N ARG A 22 -10.90 5.64 -6.13
CA ARG A 22 -12.20 5.96 -6.71
C ARG A 22 -12.23 5.65 -8.20
N GLY A 23 -13.43 5.58 -8.76
CA GLY A 23 -13.64 5.37 -10.19
C GLY A 23 -13.44 3.93 -10.65
N LEU A 24 -13.56 2.97 -9.72
CA LEU A 24 -13.61 1.53 -10.01
C LEU A 24 -15.03 1.15 -10.43
N SER A 25 -15.20 -0.06 -10.98
CA SER A 25 -16.52 -0.65 -11.15
C SER A 25 -17.07 -1.13 -9.80
N PRO A 26 -18.40 -1.09 -9.57
CA PRO A 26 -19.00 -1.66 -8.38
C PRO A 26 -18.55 -3.10 -8.14
N SER A 27 -18.22 -3.44 -6.89
CA SER A 27 -17.75 -4.79 -6.52
C SER A 27 -16.46 -5.24 -7.23
N GLN A 28 -15.70 -4.35 -7.89
CA GLN A 28 -14.46 -4.71 -8.57
C GLN A 28 -13.39 -5.19 -7.57
N PRO A 29 -12.80 -6.37 -7.76
CA PRO A 29 -11.64 -6.79 -6.98
C PRO A 29 -10.41 -5.97 -7.41
N VAL A 30 -9.66 -5.47 -6.45
CA VAL A 30 -8.43 -4.71 -6.69
C VAL A 30 -7.34 -5.12 -5.70
N THR A 31 -6.09 -4.86 -6.08
CA THR A 31 -4.94 -4.96 -5.19
C THR A 31 -4.36 -3.58 -4.99
N LEU A 32 -4.25 -3.15 -3.72
CA LEU A 32 -3.47 -1.97 -3.36
C LEU A 32 -2.06 -2.40 -2.98
N ARG A 33 -1.05 -1.72 -3.51
CA ARG A 33 0.36 -1.94 -3.16
C ARG A 33 0.98 -0.66 -2.66
N ALA A 34 1.67 -0.75 -1.52
CA ALA A 34 2.63 0.25 -1.09
C ALA A 34 4.04 -0.27 -1.33
N LEU A 35 4.91 0.60 -1.83
CA LEU A 35 6.29 0.32 -2.16
C LEU A 35 7.17 1.47 -1.69
N LEU A 36 8.29 1.17 -1.04
CA LEU A 36 9.33 2.15 -0.76
C LEU A 36 10.72 1.51 -0.89
N THR A 37 11.72 2.34 -1.11
CA THR A 37 13.13 1.92 -1.09
C THR A 37 13.83 2.69 0.02
N ASP A 38 14.57 1.97 0.85
CA ASP A 38 15.27 2.57 1.99
C ASP A 38 16.62 3.18 1.60
N GLU A 39 17.32 3.75 2.57
CA GLU A 39 18.61 4.42 2.35
C GLU A 39 19.74 3.45 1.92
N HIS A 40 19.57 2.15 2.10
CA HIS A 40 20.49 1.11 1.66
C HIS A 40 20.10 0.52 0.30
N GLY A 41 19.03 1.02 -0.33
CA GLY A 41 18.50 0.49 -1.57
C GLY A 41 17.66 -0.77 -1.41
N GLU A 42 17.33 -1.18 -0.18
CA GLU A 42 16.44 -2.32 0.05
C GLU A 42 15.00 -1.91 -0.21
N ARG A 43 14.28 -2.74 -0.96
CA ARG A 43 12.89 -2.52 -1.29
C ARG A 43 11.99 -3.12 -0.23
N PHE A 44 11.01 -2.35 0.21
CA PHE A 44 9.96 -2.79 1.12
C PHE A 44 8.61 -2.63 0.43
N GLN A 45 7.74 -3.63 0.59
CA GLN A 45 6.40 -3.58 0.03
C GLN A 45 5.36 -4.23 0.94
N ALA A 46 4.12 -3.77 0.80
CA ALA A 46 2.93 -4.37 1.37
C ALA A 46 1.85 -4.40 0.30
N ARG A 47 1.07 -5.47 0.26
CA ARG A 47 -0.05 -5.63 -0.67
C ARG A 47 -1.28 -6.03 0.11
N ALA A 48 -2.42 -5.46 -0.25
CA ALA A 48 -3.69 -5.90 0.32
C ALA A 48 -4.77 -5.92 -0.76
N PHE A 49 -5.63 -6.93 -0.64
CA PHE A 49 -6.71 -7.20 -1.57
C PHE A 49 -7.99 -6.56 -1.05
N PHE A 50 -8.68 -5.81 -1.91
CA PHE A 50 -9.93 -5.15 -1.56
C PHE A 50 -10.98 -5.40 -2.64
N ARG A 51 -12.25 -5.27 -2.25
CA ARG A 51 -13.35 -5.20 -3.19
C ARG A 51 -13.93 -3.79 -3.11
N ALA A 52 -14.08 -3.13 -4.24
CA ALA A 52 -14.74 -1.82 -4.30
C ALA A 52 -16.19 -1.94 -3.81
N ASP A 53 -16.68 -0.88 -3.19
CA ASP A 53 -18.09 -0.79 -2.80
C ASP A 53 -19.01 -0.56 -4.02
N GLU A 54 -20.30 -0.38 -3.76
CA GLU A 54 -21.30 -0.10 -4.81
C GLU A 54 -21.07 1.23 -5.53
N ALA A 55 -20.32 2.16 -4.92
CA ALA A 55 -19.94 3.44 -5.55
C ALA A 55 -18.63 3.32 -6.36
N GLY A 56 -17.98 2.15 -6.38
CA GLY A 56 -16.70 1.98 -7.03
C GLY A 56 -15.53 2.58 -6.26
N GLU A 57 -15.64 2.62 -4.92
CA GLU A 57 -14.62 3.16 -4.02
C GLU A 57 -13.97 2.09 -3.15
N VAL A 58 -12.69 2.29 -2.82
CA VAL A 58 -11.97 1.55 -1.79
C VAL A 58 -11.38 2.56 -0.81
N ASP A 59 -11.55 2.29 0.48
CA ASP A 59 -11.08 3.12 1.59
C ASP A 59 -10.65 2.17 2.71
N PRO A 60 -9.34 1.93 2.93
CA PRO A 60 -8.85 1.00 3.96
C PRO A 60 -9.28 1.34 5.39
N GLU A 61 -9.79 2.56 5.64
CA GLU A 61 -10.36 2.95 6.93
C GLU A 61 -11.73 2.30 7.18
N ARG A 62 -12.46 1.96 6.11
CA ARG A 62 -13.84 1.46 6.15
C ARG A 62 -13.97 0.05 5.61
N HIS A 63 -13.20 -0.26 4.59
CA HIS A 63 -13.26 -1.50 3.84
C HIS A 63 -12.19 -2.47 4.35
N ALA A 64 -12.60 -3.68 4.69
CA ALA A 64 -11.68 -4.70 5.17
C ALA A 64 -10.82 -5.23 4.01
N ALA A 65 -9.51 -5.35 4.26
CA ALA A 65 -8.65 -6.12 3.39
C ALA A 65 -9.05 -7.60 3.45
N LEU A 66 -9.20 -8.22 2.28
CA LEU A 66 -9.57 -9.62 2.12
C LEU A 66 -8.38 -10.58 2.25
N GLY A 67 -7.15 -10.04 2.24
CA GLY A 67 -5.91 -10.79 2.35
C GLY A 67 -4.73 -10.03 1.76
N GLY A 68 -3.59 -10.73 1.64
CA GLY A 68 -2.31 -10.16 1.24
C GLY A 68 -1.35 -10.13 2.42
N SER A 69 -0.59 -9.04 2.56
CA SER A 69 0.26 -8.76 3.72
C SER A 69 -0.53 -8.61 5.02
N TYR A 70 -1.83 -8.30 4.95
CA TYR A 70 -2.74 -8.23 6.09
C TYR A 70 -4.19 -8.50 5.67
N ALA A 71 -5.08 -8.72 6.66
CA ALA A 71 -6.52 -8.86 6.48
C ALA A 71 -7.29 -8.11 7.58
N GLY A 72 -8.53 -7.72 7.30
CA GLY A 72 -9.36 -6.91 8.19
C GLY A 72 -9.22 -5.40 7.94
N VAL A 73 -9.86 -4.60 8.80
CA VAL A 73 -9.86 -3.14 8.69
C VAL A 73 -8.63 -2.57 9.38
N TRP A 74 -7.68 -2.11 8.56
CA TRP A 74 -6.43 -1.51 9.02
C TRP A 74 -6.13 -0.26 8.17
N PRO A 75 -6.53 0.94 8.62
CA PRO A 75 -6.40 2.17 7.83
C PRO A 75 -4.96 2.42 7.33
N MET A 76 -3.98 2.12 8.20
CA MET A 76 -2.55 2.25 7.92
C MET A 76 -1.87 0.92 7.58
N GLY A 77 -2.63 -0.12 7.26
CA GLY A 77 -2.11 -1.47 7.05
C GLY A 77 -1.04 -1.56 5.95
N LEU A 78 -1.21 -0.80 4.86
CA LEU A 78 -0.21 -0.73 3.78
C LEU A 78 1.16 -0.17 4.23
N PHE A 79 1.21 0.59 5.33
CA PHE A 79 2.45 1.13 5.87
C PHE A 79 3.02 0.24 6.98
N TRP A 80 2.16 -0.30 7.85
CA TRP A 80 2.60 -1.12 9.00
C TRP A 80 3.09 -2.51 8.59
N PHE A 81 2.52 -3.08 7.54
CA PHE A 81 2.84 -4.43 7.08
C PHE A 81 3.84 -4.43 5.91
N LEU A 82 4.64 -3.38 5.76
CA LEU A 82 5.75 -3.34 4.82
C LEU A 82 6.78 -4.43 5.18
N GLN A 83 7.11 -5.27 4.21
CA GLN A 83 8.09 -6.34 4.33
C GLN A 83 9.21 -6.12 3.31
N PRO A 84 10.47 -6.44 3.66
CA PRO A 84 11.56 -6.37 2.71
C PRO A 84 11.43 -7.45 1.64
N ASP A 85 11.90 -7.15 0.43
CA ASP A 85 12.03 -8.15 -0.63
C ASP A 85 13.11 -9.18 -0.28
N THR A 86 14.19 -8.74 0.37
CA THR A 86 15.24 -9.60 0.88
C THR A 86 14.95 -10.03 2.33
N LEU A 87 15.02 -11.34 2.59
CA LEU A 87 14.83 -11.87 3.94
C LEU A 87 15.80 -11.27 4.96
N PHE A 88 15.34 -11.16 6.20
CA PHE A 88 16.11 -10.70 7.36
C PHE A 88 16.66 -9.26 7.25
N ARG A 89 16.04 -8.42 6.41
CA ARG A 89 16.32 -6.98 6.37
C ARG A 89 15.39 -6.21 7.30
N ARG A 90 15.88 -5.08 7.79
CA ARG A 90 15.13 -4.11 8.60
C ARG A 90 15.15 -2.78 7.89
N LEU A 91 14.02 -2.08 7.89
CA LEU A 91 13.91 -0.75 7.31
C LEU A 91 14.86 0.23 8.01
N VAL A 92 15.71 0.91 7.24
CA VAL A 92 16.68 1.87 7.77
C VAL A 92 16.33 3.31 7.36
N LYS A 93 16.26 4.19 8.35
CA LYS A 93 16.22 5.65 8.20
C LYS A 93 17.26 6.29 9.13
N ARG A 94 18.29 6.92 8.59
CA ARG A 94 19.33 7.63 9.35
C ARG A 94 19.27 9.13 9.11
N ASP A 95 19.05 9.55 7.88
CA ASP A 95 18.85 10.96 7.56
C ASP A 95 17.37 11.34 7.76
N VAL A 96 17.05 11.84 8.95
CA VAL A 96 15.68 12.22 9.31
C VAL A 96 15.30 13.64 8.89
N ALA A 97 16.26 14.46 8.46
CA ALA A 97 16.05 15.88 8.21
C ALA A 97 16.01 16.23 6.72
N GLY A 98 16.83 15.56 5.89
CA GLY A 98 17.03 15.91 4.48
C GLY A 98 16.29 15.02 3.48
N SER A 99 15.80 13.85 3.90
CA SER A 99 15.22 12.88 2.98
C SER A 99 13.98 12.21 3.57
N PRO A 100 12.75 12.48 3.09
CA PRO A 100 11.60 11.67 3.49
C PRO A 100 11.64 10.29 2.84
N PHE A 101 10.95 9.30 3.41
CA PHE A 101 10.62 8.09 2.64
C PHE A 101 9.58 8.45 1.59
N LEU A 102 9.88 8.08 0.34
CA LEU A 102 8.92 8.16 -0.75
C LEU A 102 8.20 6.82 -0.87
N VAL A 103 6.90 6.83 -0.58
CA VAL A 103 6.04 5.65 -0.72
C VAL A 103 5.24 5.78 -2.00
N LEU A 104 5.47 4.86 -2.92
CA LEU A 104 4.66 4.70 -4.11
C LEU A 104 3.42 3.86 -3.77
N LEU A 105 2.24 4.38 -4.06
CA LEU A 105 0.99 3.64 -4.00
C LEU A 105 0.50 3.31 -5.40
N GLU A 106 0.18 2.04 -5.61
CA GLU A 106 -0.30 1.52 -6.89
C GLU A 106 -1.60 0.74 -6.69
N VAL A 107 -2.44 0.76 -7.72
CA VAL A 107 -3.69 0.00 -7.80
C VAL A 107 -3.61 -0.91 -9.00
N PHE A 108 -3.86 -2.20 -8.78
CA PHE A 108 -3.94 -3.21 -9.82
C PHE A 108 -5.35 -3.76 -9.91
N ASP A 109 -5.78 -4.09 -11.13
CA ASP A 109 -7.02 -4.82 -11.36
C ASP A 109 -6.88 -6.28 -10.90
N GLY A 110 -7.91 -6.78 -10.20
CA GLY A 110 -7.95 -8.12 -9.65
C GLY A 110 -7.11 -8.33 -8.39
N PHE A 111 -7.14 -9.57 -7.89
CA PHE A 111 -6.26 -10.03 -6.81
C PHE A 111 -4.95 -10.57 -7.39
N GLN A 112 -3.91 -9.74 -7.40
CA GLN A 112 -2.60 -10.14 -7.90
C GLN A 112 -1.81 -10.86 -6.81
N VAL A 113 -1.96 -12.18 -6.77
CA VAL A 113 -1.14 -13.06 -5.96
C VAL A 113 0.15 -13.37 -6.73
N VAL A 114 1.09 -12.42 -6.79
CA VAL A 114 2.41 -12.70 -7.39
C VAL A 114 3.23 -13.50 -6.38
N THR A 115 3.35 -14.80 -6.60
CA THR A 115 3.99 -15.72 -5.65
C THR A 115 5.51 -15.87 -5.79
N ARG A 116 6.20 -15.25 -6.77
CA ARG A 116 7.66 -15.46 -6.98
C ARG A 116 8.42 -14.28 -7.58
N PRO A 117 9.72 -14.11 -7.29
CA PRO A 117 10.60 -13.10 -7.89
C PRO A 117 11.19 -13.56 -9.24
N GLN A 118 10.36 -14.04 -10.18
CA GLN A 118 10.84 -14.48 -11.51
C GLN A 118 10.01 -14.00 -12.71
N ASP A 119 9.00 -13.15 -12.52
CA ASP A 119 8.26 -12.55 -13.64
C ASP A 119 8.51 -11.03 -13.75
N GLN A 120 9.78 -10.65 -13.99
CA GLN A 120 10.18 -9.35 -14.57
C GLN A 120 11.20 -9.59 -15.68
#